data_AF-A0A9E4S354-F1
#
_entry.id   AF-A0A9E4S354-F1
#
_cell.length_a   1.000
_cell.length_b   1.000
_cell.length_c   1.000
_cell.angle_alpha   90.00
_cell.angle_beta   90.00
_cell.angle_gamma   90.00
#
_symmetry.space_group_name_H-M   'P 1'
#
loop_
_entity.id
_entity.type
_entity.pdbx_description
1 polymer ?
#
loop_
_entity_poly.entity_id
_entity_poly.type
_entity_poly.pdbx_seq_one_letter_code
_entity_poly.pdbx_strand_id
1 'polypeptide(L)' 'MPVKIPANVSEGTTIPDFELRSLSGEMVKPSDYRGKRLVIFFWASW' A
#
# COMPACT_ATOMS: atom_id res chain seq x y z
N MET A 1 -1.10 -17.83 -2.91
CA MET A 1 0.37 -17.71 -2.88
C MET A 1 0.71 -16.65 -1.85
N PRO A 2 1.64 -16.88 -0.90
CA PRO A 2 2.05 -15.84 0.03
C PRO A 2 2.66 -14.67 -0.76
N VAL A 3 2.32 -13.45 -0.37
CA VAL A 3 2.85 -12.24 -1.00
C VAL A 3 4.37 -12.25 -0.83
N LYS A 4 5.10 -12.25 -1.96
CA LYS A 4 6.56 -12.18 -1.97
C LYS A 4 6.97 -10.73 -1.65
N ILE A 5 7.44 -10.49 -0.44
CA ILE A 5 8.02 -9.19 -0.07
C ILE A 5 9.43 -9.13 -0.65
N PRO A 6 9.71 -8.23 -1.60
CA PRO A 6 11.04 -8.13 -2.18
C PRO A 6 12.00 -7.52 -1.16
N ALA A 7 13.24 -8.03 -1.12
CA ALA A 7 14.28 -7.52 -0.23
C ALA A 7 14.69 -6.07 -0.56
N ASN A 8 14.49 -5.64 -1.81
CA ASN A 8 14.72 -4.29 -2.30
C ASN A 8 13.50 -3.83 -3.11
N VAL A 9 13.08 -2.58 -2.94
CA VAL A 9 12.02 -1.96 -3.74
C VAL A 9 12.65 -1.23 -4.92
N SER A 10 12.41 -1.71 -6.14
CA SER A 10 12.85 -1.06 -7.38
C SER A 10 11.64 -0.64 -8.23
N GLU A 11 11.87 0.22 -9.22
CA GLU A 11 10.85 0.55 -10.21
C GLU A 11 10.25 -0.72 -10.86
N GLY A 12 8.94 -0.71 -11.09
CA GLY A 12 8.20 -1.87 -11.59
C GLY A 12 7.85 -2.92 -10.53
N THR A 13 8.34 -2.81 -9.29
CA THR A 13 7.94 -3.70 -8.20
C THR A 13 6.45 -3.53 -7.90
N THR A 14 5.70 -4.62 -8.00
CA THR A 14 4.27 -4.63 -7.64
C THR A 14 4.12 -4.39 -6.14
N ILE A 15 3.30 -3.40 -5.78
CA ILE A 15 2.94 -3.14 -4.39
C ILE A 15 2.15 -4.33 -3.80
N PRO A 16 2.51 -4.81 -2.59
CA PRO A 16 1.69 -5.74 -1.81
C PRO A 16 0.28 -5.19 -1.53
N ASP A 17 -0.73 -6.04 -1.58
CA ASP A 17 -2.11 -5.64 -1.28
C ASP A 17 -2.44 -5.79 0.20
N PHE A 18 -1.82 -4.93 1.02
CA PHE A 18 -2.02 -4.91 2.48
C PHE A 18 -3.30 -4.17 2.86
N GLU A 19 -3.82 -4.44 4.06
CA GLU A 19 -5.02 -3.80 4.59
C GLU A 19 -4.65 -2.87 5.76
N LEU A 20 -5.07 -1.61 5.69
CA LEU A 20 -4.90 -0.62 6.75
C LEU A 20 -6.22 0.05 7.09
N ARG A 21 -6.32 0.55 8.33
CA ARG A 21 -7.43 1.39 8.75
C ARG A 21 -7.19 2.83 8.33
N SER A 22 -8.14 3.42 7.62
CA SER A 22 -8.13 4.82 7.22
C SER A 22 -8.44 5.75 8.40
N LEU A 23 -8.27 7.06 8.20
CA LEU A 23 -8.67 8.09 9.17
C LEU A 23 -10.18 8.15 9.41
N SER A 24 -11.01 7.73 8.43
CA SER A 24 -12.46 7.58 8.60
C SER A 24 -12.84 6.30 9.33
N GLY A 25 -11.88 5.41 9.58
CA GLY A 25 -12.06 4.16 10.31
C GLY A 25 -12.41 2.95 9.43
N GLU A 26 -12.47 3.13 8.11
CA GLU A 26 -12.71 2.07 7.13
C GLU A 26 -11.43 1.28 6.85
N MET A 27 -11.57 0.00 6.49
CA MET A 27 -10.43 -0.79 6.01
C MET A 27 -10.22 -0.53 4.52
N VAL A 28 -8.99 -0.20 4.14
CA VAL A 28 -8.61 0.11 2.76
C VAL A 28 -7.37 -0.68 2.34
N LYS A 29 -7.29 -0.98 1.05
CA LYS A 29 -6.18 -1.68 0.40
C LYS A 29 -5.67 -0.90 -0.82
N PRO A 30 -4.41 -1.07 -1.23
CA PRO A 30 -3.92 -0.53 -2.50
C PRO A 30 -4.79 -0.90 -3.72
N SER A 31 -5.36 -2.10 -3.75
CA SER A 31 -6.23 -2.58 -4.83
C SER A 31 -7.54 -1.79 -4.97
N ASP A 32 -8.04 -1.17 -3.90
CA ASP A 32 -9.25 -0.33 -3.93
C ASP A 32 -9.04 0.95 -4.77
N TYR A 33 -7.78 1.35 -4.99
CA TYR A 33 -7.40 2.56 -5.73
C TYR A 33 -6.93 2.28 -7.17
N ARG A 34 -7.13 1.06 -7.70
CA ARG A 34 -6.76 0.73 -9.09
C ARG A 34 -7.43 1.69 -10.08
N GLY A 35 -6.71 2.02 -11.15
CA GLY A 35 -7.15 3.02 -12.13
C GLY A 35 -6.87 4.47 -11.73
N LYS A 36 -6.43 4.73 -10.49
CA LYS A 36 -5.98 6.04 -10.02
C LYS A 36 -4.47 6.04 -9.80
N ARG A 37 -3.85 7.21 -9.90
CA ARG A 37 -2.46 7.38 -9.42
C ARG A 37 -2.48 7.38 -7.89
N LEU A 38 -1.71 6.49 -7.28
CA LEU A 38 -1.60 6.35 -5.84
C LEU A 38 -0.20 6.80 -5.41
N VAL A 39 -0.13 7.71 -4.44
CA VAL A 39 1.11 8.13 -3.77
C VAL A 39 0.99 7.68 -2.31
N ILE A 40 2.03 7.01 -1.80
CA ILE A 40 2.09 6.58 -0.40
C ILE A 40 3.12 7.45 0.30
N PHE A 41 2.67 8.11 1.35
CA PHE A 41 3.49 8.97 2.19
C PHE A 41 3.55 8.39 3.60
N PHE A 42 4.76 8.12 4.09
CA PHE A 42 4.99 7.62 5.44
C PHE A 42 5.26 8.79 6.38
N TRP A 43 4.48 8.88 7.45
CA TRP A 43 4.64 9.90 8.47
C TRP A 43 4.27 9.33 9.84
N ALA A 44 4.78 9.98 10.89
CA ALA A 44 4.39 9.73 12.27
C ALA A 44 4.47 11.06 13.04
N SER A 45 3.70 11.18 14.12
CA SER A 45 3.51 12.43 14.88
C SER A 45 4.55 12.67 15.98
N TRP A 46 5.46 11.72 16.20
CA TRP A 46 6.60 11.86 17.08
C TRP A 46 7.43 13.12 16.80
#